data_AF-A0A2X2WPQ2-F1
#
_entry.id   AF-A0A2X2WPQ2-F1
#
_cell.length_a   1.000
_cell.length_b   1.000
_cell.length_c   1.000
_cell.angle_alpha   90.00
_cell.angle_beta   90.00
_cell.angle_gamma   90.00
#
_symmetry.space_group_name_H-M   'P 1'
#
loop_
_entity.id
_entity.type
_entity.pdbx_description
1 polymer ?
#
loop_
_entity_poly.entity_id
_entity_poly.type
_entity_poly.pdbx_seq_one_letter_code
_entity_poly.pdbx_strand_id
1 'polypeptide(L)'
;MINTSATLAASSREIAHTVKSRHAMQEQTLTQFLRQRQERGEIPAHCNPQTLAEYLNCILQGMSISAREGATFDKLMQITRTTLRLWPEMLKA
;
A
#
# COMPACT_ATOMS: atom_id res chain seq x y z
N MET A 1 32.27 14.16 -9.95
CA MET A 1 30.89 14.11 -10.51
C MET A 1 30.56 12.64 -10.76
N ILE A 2 29.59 12.13 -10.02
CA ILE A 2 29.21 10.72 -9.93
C ILE A 2 28.51 10.29 -11.23
N ASN A 3 29.04 9.31 -11.96
CA ASN A 3 28.28 8.58 -12.96
C ASN A 3 28.03 7.16 -12.44
N THR A 4 26.96 7.03 -11.65
CA THR A 4 26.40 5.75 -11.20
C THR A 4 24.97 5.64 -11.72
N SER A 5 24.72 6.05 -12.97
CA SER A 5 23.38 6.04 -13.58
C SER A 5 23.16 4.86 -14.52
N ALA A 6 24.19 4.10 -14.91
CA ALA A 6 24.04 3.04 -15.90
C ALA A 6 23.75 1.64 -15.31
N THR A 7 24.11 1.35 -14.05
CA THR A 7 23.92 0.02 -13.47
C THR A 7 22.55 -0.18 -12.78
N LEU A 8 21.82 0.90 -12.47
CA LEU A 8 20.54 0.82 -11.76
C LEU A 8 19.33 0.51 -12.69
N ALA A 9 19.50 0.66 -14.00
CA ALA A 9 18.44 0.42 -14.99
C ALA A 9 18.30 -1.06 -15.40
N ALA A 10 19.33 -1.88 -15.20
CA ALA A 10 19.27 -3.31 -15.51
C ALA A 10 18.60 -4.12 -14.38
N SER A 11 18.85 -3.76 -13.11
CA SER A 11 18.25 -4.44 -11.96
C SER A 11 16.78 -4.05 -11.72
N SER A 12 16.30 -2.94 -12.30
CA SER A 12 14.93 -2.46 -12.11
C SER A 12 13.88 -3.21 -12.95
N ARG A 13 14.25 -3.85 -14.07
CA ARG A 13 13.27 -4.48 -14.98
C ARG A 13 12.93 -5.94 -14.62
N GLU A 14 13.91 -6.72 -14.16
CA GLU A 14 13.65 -8.11 -13.73
C GLU A 14 12.93 -8.16 -12.36
N ILE A 15 13.29 -7.27 -11.43
CA ILE A 15 12.59 -7.15 -10.13
C ILE A 15 11.16 -6.64 -10.35
N ALA A 16 10.93 -5.70 -11.28
CA ALA A 16 9.58 -5.18 -11.57
C ALA A 16 8.61 -6.28 -12.05
N HIS A 17 9.09 -7.31 -12.75
CA HIS A 17 8.24 -8.40 -13.23
C HIS A 17 7.87 -9.41 -12.12
N THR A 18 8.78 -9.68 -11.18
CA THR A 18 8.53 -10.54 -10.00
C THR A 18 7.71 -9.82 -8.92
N VAL A 19 7.85 -8.50 -8.84
CA VAL A 19 7.12 -7.62 -7.90
C VAL A 19 5.66 -7.42 -8.36
N LYS A 20 5.39 -7.37 -9.66
CA LYS A 20 4.01 -7.22 -10.20
C LYS A 20 3.08 -8.40 -9.85
N SER A 21 3.58 -9.63 -9.89
CA SER A 21 2.82 -10.83 -9.50
C SER A 21 2.66 -10.97 -7.99
N ARG A 22 3.64 -10.53 -7.19
CA ARG A 22 3.49 -10.42 -5.72
C ARG A 22 2.50 -9.32 -5.33
N HIS A 23 2.46 -8.21 -6.05
CA HIS A 23 1.51 -7.12 -5.79
C HIS A 23 0.06 -7.52 -6.07
N ALA A 24 -0.22 -8.21 -7.17
CA ALA A 24 -1.57 -8.71 -7.44
C ALA A 24 -2.05 -9.68 -6.34
N MET A 25 -1.15 -10.53 -5.84
CA MET A 25 -1.46 -11.49 -4.76
C MET A 25 -1.66 -10.79 -3.40
N GLN A 26 -0.89 -9.74 -3.10
CA GLN A 26 -1.08 -8.91 -1.90
C GLN A 26 -2.40 -8.14 -1.92
N GLU A 27 -2.75 -7.56 -3.07
CA GLU A 27 -4.00 -6.84 -3.25
C GLU A 27 -5.22 -7.75 -3.09
N GLN A 28 -5.15 -8.96 -3.63
CA GLN A 28 -6.18 -9.96 -3.45
C GLN A 28 -6.32 -10.39 -1.98
N THR A 29 -5.19 -10.54 -1.27
CA THR A 29 -5.18 -10.88 0.16
C THR A 29 -5.81 -9.78 1.01
N LEU A 30 -5.44 -8.51 0.76
CA LEU A 30 -5.99 -7.37 1.50
C LEU A 30 -7.47 -7.16 1.19
N THR A 31 -7.87 -7.29 -0.07
CA THR A 31 -9.28 -7.22 -0.48
C THR A 31 -10.09 -8.33 0.17
N GLN A 32 -9.58 -9.56 0.19
CA GLN A 32 -10.25 -10.69 0.83
C GLN A 32 -10.37 -10.49 2.34
N PHE A 33 -9.32 -9.97 2.98
CA PHE A 33 -9.36 -9.61 4.40
C PHE A 33 -10.44 -8.56 4.70
N LEU A 34 -10.55 -7.51 3.88
CA LEU A 34 -11.59 -6.49 4.04
C LEU A 34 -12.99 -7.03 3.74
N ARG A 35 -13.14 -7.95 2.78
CA ARG A 35 -14.43 -8.64 2.54
C ARG A 35 -14.86 -9.48 3.73
N GLN A 36 -13.96 -10.26 4.32
CA GLN A 36 -14.27 -11.04 5.53
C GLN A 36 -14.68 -10.14 6.71
N ARG A 37 -14.05 -8.97 6.84
CA ARG A 37 -14.41 -7.95 7.84
C ARG A 37 -15.81 -7.35 7.57
N GLN A 38 -16.16 -7.13 6.30
CA GLN A 38 -17.48 -6.67 5.88
C GLN A 38 -18.57 -7.73 6.16
N GLU A 39 -18.29 -9.00 5.87
CA GLU A 39 -19.19 -10.12 6.18
C GLU A 39 -19.46 -10.26 7.69
N ARG A 40 -18.48 -9.89 8.53
CA ARG A 40 -18.60 -9.83 9.99
C ARG A 40 -19.34 -8.59 10.52
N GLY A 41 -19.69 -7.64 9.66
CA GLY A 41 -20.33 -6.38 10.03
C GLY A 41 -19.38 -5.33 10.62
N GLU A 42 -18.06 -5.53 10.53
CA GLU A 42 -17.05 -4.54 10.98
C GLU A 42 -16.87 -3.40 9.97
N ILE A 43 -17.16 -3.67 8.69
CA ILE A 43 -17.16 -2.69 7.60
C ILE A 43 -18.60 -2.58 7.09
N PRO A 44 -19.14 -1.36 6.91
CA PRO A 44 -20.49 -1.19 6.37
C PRO A 44 -20.69 -1.84 4.99
N ALA A 45 -21.88 -2.37 4.74
CA ALA A 45 -22.19 -3.07 3.49
C ALA A 45 -22.15 -2.17 2.23
N HIS A 46 -22.26 -0.85 2.38
CA HIS A 46 -22.17 0.10 1.27
C HIS A 46 -20.73 0.39 0.84
N CYS A 47 -19.73 0.13 1.70
CA CYS A 47 -18.34 0.35 1.35
C CYS A 47 -17.89 -0.67 0.30
N ASN A 48 -16.98 -0.25 -0.59
CA ASN A 48 -16.32 -1.16 -1.52
C ASN A 48 -14.96 -1.62 -0.96
N PRO A 49 -14.82 -2.89 -0.51
CA PRO A 49 -13.57 -3.41 0.03
C PRO A 49 -12.39 -3.33 -0.96
N GLN A 50 -12.67 -3.37 -2.26
CA GLN A 50 -11.63 -3.28 -3.29
C GLN A 50 -11.02 -1.88 -3.31
N THR A 51 -11.84 -0.84 -3.35
CA THR A 51 -11.36 0.55 -3.34
C THR A 51 -10.59 0.88 -2.05
N LEU A 52 -11.04 0.33 -0.91
CA LEU A 52 -10.31 0.45 0.36
C LEU A 52 -8.95 -0.25 0.29
N ALA A 53 -8.87 -1.45 -0.29
CA ALA A 53 -7.61 -2.17 -0.47
C ALA A 53 -6.66 -1.44 -1.42
N GLU A 54 -7.14 -0.90 -2.54
CA GLU A 54 -6.37 -0.12 -3.51
C GLU A 54 -5.72 1.09 -2.83
N TYR A 55 -6.48 1.83 -2.03
CA TYR A 55 -5.97 2.98 -1.27
C TYR A 55 -4.89 2.58 -0.25
N LEU A 56 -5.14 1.54 0.55
CA LEU A 56 -4.17 1.05 1.53
C LEU A 56 -2.88 0.55 0.86
N ASN A 57 -3.00 -0.11 -0.28
CA ASN A 57 -1.85 -0.53 -1.09
C ASN A 57 -1.03 0.67 -1.60
N CYS A 58 -1.70 1.71 -2.08
CA CYS A 58 -1.02 2.94 -2.53
C CYS A 58 -0.18 3.55 -1.39
N ILE A 59 -0.73 3.59 -0.18
CA ILE A 59 -0.03 4.10 1.00
C ILE A 59 1.16 3.22 1.37
N LEU A 60 0.96 1.89 1.40
CA LEU A 60 2.04 0.95 1.73
C LEU A 60 3.21 1.05 0.73
N GLN A 61 2.89 1.21 -0.56
CA GLN A 61 3.89 1.42 -1.61
C GLN A 61 4.63 2.75 -1.41
N GLY A 62 3.90 3.85 -1.16
CA GLY A 62 4.50 5.15 -0.87
C GLY A 62 5.42 5.12 0.35
N MET A 63 4.99 4.48 1.44
CA MET A 63 5.80 4.30 2.65
C MET A 63 7.07 3.47 2.37
N SER A 64 6.97 2.43 1.54
CA SER A 64 8.13 1.62 1.16
C SER A 64 9.16 2.41 0.36
N ILE A 65 8.71 3.30 -0.52
CA ILE A 65 9.59 4.21 -1.27
C ILE A 65 10.22 5.23 -0.31
N SER A 66 9.43 5.89 0.53
CA SER A 66 9.95 6.86 1.51
C SER A 66 10.98 6.23 2.46
N ALA A 67 10.76 4.99 2.91
CA ALA A 67 11.73 4.27 3.74
C ALA A 67 13.06 4.05 3.01
N ARG A 68 13.01 3.69 1.73
CA ARG A 68 14.21 3.52 0.88
C ARG A 68 14.95 4.84 0.66
N GLU A 69 14.25 5.95 0.63
CA GLU A 69 14.81 7.30 0.51
C GLU A 69 15.31 7.87 1.86
N GLY A 70 15.24 7.10 2.94
CA GLY A 70 15.78 7.47 4.26
C GLY A 70 14.79 8.18 5.18
N ALA A 71 13.48 8.06 4.94
CA ALA A 71 12.48 8.56 5.88
C ALA A 71 12.64 7.90 7.26
N THR A 72 12.51 8.70 8.31
CA THR A 72 12.58 8.21 9.69
C THR A 72 11.36 7.35 10.03
N PHE A 73 11.53 6.47 11.01
CA PHE A 73 10.42 5.68 11.55
C PHE A 73 9.25 6.56 12.00
N ASP A 74 9.52 7.67 12.68
CA ASP A 74 8.50 8.62 13.12
C ASP A 74 7.68 9.19 11.97
N LYS A 75 8.34 9.50 10.83
CA LYS A 75 7.67 10.01 9.64
C LYS A 75 6.74 8.95 9.03
N LEU A 76 7.20 7.70 8.94
CA LEU A 76 6.37 6.59 8.45
C LEU A 76 5.20 6.32 9.40
N MET A 77 5.43 6.37 10.71
CA MET A 77 4.37 6.23 11.70
C MET A 77 3.34 7.37 11.65
N GLN A 78 3.77 8.59 11.32
CA GLN A 78 2.85 9.71 11.13
C GLN A 78 1.93 9.49 9.91
N ILE A 79 2.44 8.89 8.83
CA ILE A 79 1.63 8.49 7.67
C ILE A 79 0.57 7.48 8.12
N THR A 80 0.98 6.38 8.77
CA THR A 80 0.05 5.36 9.30
C THR A 80 -1.02 5.96 10.21
N ARG A 81 -0.64 6.81 11.17
CA ARG A 81 -1.58 7.47 12.10
C ARG A 81 -2.56 8.38 11.36
N THR A 82 -2.14 8.99 10.26
CA THR A 82 -3.02 9.86 9.45
C THR A 82 -3.99 9.01 8.64
N THR A 83 -3.53 7.94 8.02
CA THR A 83 -4.36 6.95 7.34
C THR A 83 -5.45 6.39 8.25
N LEU A 84 -5.08 5.96 9.46
CA LEU A 84 -6.02 5.41 10.43
C LEU A 84 -7.02 6.44 10.98
N ARG A 85 -6.66 7.73 11.01
CA ARG A 85 -7.60 8.81 11.35
C ARG A 85 -8.63 9.07 10.25
N LEU A 86 -8.24 8.87 8.99
CA LEU A 86 -9.15 8.99 7.84
C LEU A 86 -10.01 7.75 7.64
N TRP A 87 -9.60 6.61 8.19
CA TRP A 87 -10.31 5.34 8.03
C TRP A 87 -11.82 5.40 8.36
N PRO A 88 -12.27 5.99 9.48
CA PRO A 88 -13.70 6.10 9.76
C PRO A 88 -14.47 6.94 8.72
N GLU A 89 -13.84 7.95 8.12
CA GLU A 89 -14.46 8.76 7.07
C GLU A 89 -14.56 7.98 5.76
N MET A 90 -13.56 7.15 5.45
CA MET A 90 -13.60 6.24 4.30
C MET A 90 -14.69 5.18 4.41
N LEU A 91 -15.09 4.82 5.64
CA LEU A 91 -16.18 3.89 5.90
C LEU A 91 -17.57 4.54 5.87
N LYS A 92 -17.66 5.87 5.80
CA LYS A 92 -18.95 6.60 5.70
C LYS A 92 -19.32 6.96 4.26
N ALA A 93 -18.34 6.95 3.36
CA ALA A 93 -18.46 7.28 1.94
C ALA A 93 -19.01 6.08 1.15
#